data_AF-A0A5B9CPE8-F1
#
_entry.id   AF-A0A5B9CPE8-F1
#
_cell.length_a   1.000
_cell.length_b   1.000
_cell.length_c   1.000
_cell.angle_alpha   90.00
_cell.angle_beta   90.00
_cell.angle_gamma   90.00
#
_symmetry.space_group_name_H-M   'P 1'
#
loop_
_entity.id
_entity.type
_entity.pdbx_description
1 polymer ?
#
loop_
_entity_poly.entity_id
_entity_poly.type
_entity_poly.pdbx_seq_one_letter_code
_entity_poly.pdbx_strand_id
1 'polypeptide(L)'
;ANINLAFSSVIHITRDVPYGWIMQNLHTISASLFFICIYTHIARGLYYGLYLNKEVWLSGTALLVILMATAFFGYVLPWGQMSFWAATVITNLLTAIPYLGITLTTWLWGGFSINDPTLTRFFALHFILPFIIISLSSVHIILLHSEGSNNPLGTNSDIDKIPFHPYHSYKDMLMITSMITLLLIILSFSPNLLN
;
A
#
# COMPACT_ATOMS: atom_id res chain seq x y z
N ALA A 1 -9.69 -8.15 17.63
CA ALA A 1 -10.67 -8.39 16.54
C ALA A 1 -11.42 -9.69 16.85
N ASN A 2 -12.57 -9.94 16.23
CA ASN A 2 -13.35 -11.18 16.41
C ASN A 2 -14.00 -11.57 15.08
N ILE A 3 -13.84 -12.81 14.62
CA ILE A 3 -14.29 -13.30 13.31
C ILE A 3 -15.81 -13.27 13.17
N ASN A 4 -16.55 -13.49 14.26
CA ASN A 4 -18.02 -13.49 14.24
C ASN A 4 -18.58 -12.07 14.07
N LEU A 5 -17.79 -11.04 14.42
CA LEU A 5 -18.19 -9.64 14.35
C LEU A 5 -17.51 -8.87 13.22
N ALA A 6 -16.44 -9.42 12.61
CA ALA A 6 -15.63 -8.70 11.64
C ALA A 6 -16.46 -8.19 10.46
N PHE A 7 -17.14 -9.10 9.77
CA PHE A 7 -17.96 -8.77 8.61
C PHE A 7 -19.15 -7.86 8.97
N SER A 8 -19.86 -8.16 10.07
CA SER A 8 -21.00 -7.34 10.51
C SER A 8 -20.58 -5.94 10.97
N SER A 9 -19.37 -5.78 11.53
CA SER A 9 -18.83 -4.47 11.91
C SER A 9 -18.55 -3.58 10.69
N VAL A 10 -18.08 -4.15 9.58
CA VAL A 10 -17.90 -3.40 8.31
C VAL A 10 -19.26 -3.01 7.71
N ILE A 11 -20.26 -3.89 7.80
CA ILE A 11 -21.64 -3.55 7.41
C ILE A 11 -22.19 -2.41 8.28
N HIS A 12 -22.00 -2.47 9.60
CA HIS A 12 -22.42 -1.41 10.51
C HIS A 12 -21.73 -0.07 10.17
N ILE A 13 -20.41 -0.08 9.89
CA ILE A 13 -19.70 1.13 9.42
C ILE A 13 -20.36 1.69 8.16
N THR A 14 -20.65 0.85 7.17
CA THR A 14 -21.16 1.32 5.89
C THR A 14 -22.62 1.77 5.93
N ARG A 15 -23.45 1.19 6.82
CA ARG A 15 -24.90 1.44 6.84
C ARG A 15 -25.37 2.36 7.96
N ASP A 16 -24.75 2.27 9.14
CA ASP A 16 -25.30 2.86 10.36
C ASP A 16 -24.45 4.03 10.87
N VAL A 17 -23.17 4.11 10.47
CA VAL A 17 -22.29 5.23 10.83
C VAL A 17 -22.45 6.39 9.84
N PRO A 18 -22.70 7.63 10.30
CA PRO A 18 -22.77 8.80 9.42
C PRO A 18 -21.49 8.94 8.56
N TYR A 19 -21.66 9.05 7.24
CA TYR A 19 -20.57 9.08 6.25
C TYR A 19 -19.64 7.85 6.27
N GLY A 20 -20.00 6.77 6.95
CA GLY A 20 -19.16 5.58 7.05
C GLY A 20 -19.00 4.85 5.73
N TRP A 21 -20.00 4.88 4.83
CA TRP A 21 -19.85 4.39 3.46
C TRP A 21 -18.80 5.18 2.66
N ILE A 22 -18.72 6.50 2.86
CA ILE A 22 -17.70 7.34 2.20
C ILE A 22 -16.33 6.95 2.73
N MET A 23 -16.18 6.89 4.06
CA MET A 23 -14.90 6.54 4.69
C MET A 23 -14.41 5.16 4.24
N GLN A 24 -15.28 4.15 4.24
CA GLN A 24 -14.91 2.81 3.82
C GLN A 24 -14.49 2.81 2.35
N ASN A 25 -15.32 3.35 1.44
CA ASN A 25 -15.03 3.26 0.00
C ASN A 25 -13.82 4.13 -0.37
N LEU A 26 -13.61 5.26 0.31
CA LEU A 26 -12.36 6.03 0.17
C LEU A 26 -11.15 5.16 0.53
N HIS A 27 -11.21 4.41 1.62
CA HIS A 27 -10.11 3.54 2.06
C HIS A 27 -9.82 2.43 1.04
N THR A 28 -10.84 1.77 0.49
CA THR A 28 -10.64 0.70 -0.51
C THR A 28 -10.18 1.22 -1.87
N ILE A 29 -10.85 2.25 -2.41
CA ILE A 29 -10.49 2.83 -3.71
C ILE A 29 -9.09 3.45 -3.64
N SER A 30 -8.75 4.13 -2.54
CA SER A 30 -7.41 4.72 -2.38
C SER A 30 -6.31 3.66 -2.31
N ALA A 31 -6.56 2.47 -1.75
CA ALA A 31 -5.59 1.38 -1.78
C ALA A 31 -5.24 0.97 -3.21
N SER A 32 -6.24 0.83 -4.09
CA SER A 32 -6.04 0.54 -5.51
C SER A 32 -5.31 1.66 -6.25
N LEU A 33 -5.68 2.93 -6.01
CA LEU A 33 -4.97 4.08 -6.57
C LEU A 33 -3.52 4.15 -6.08
N PHE A 34 -3.24 3.77 -4.83
CA PHE A 34 -1.87 3.69 -4.29
C PHE A 34 -1.02 2.75 -5.16
N PHE A 35 -1.49 1.54 -5.45
CA PHE A 35 -0.76 0.60 -6.31
C PHE A 35 -0.58 1.11 -7.73
N ILE A 36 -1.58 1.79 -8.31
CA ILE A 36 -1.43 2.44 -9.62
C ILE A 36 -0.30 3.49 -9.59
N CYS A 37 -0.26 4.33 -8.56
CA CYS A 37 0.83 5.31 -8.38
C CYS A 37 2.20 4.64 -8.20
N ILE A 38 2.26 3.53 -7.45
CA ILE A 38 3.52 2.82 -7.21
C ILE A 38 4.01 2.10 -8.46
N TYR A 39 3.14 1.45 -9.22
CA TYR A 39 3.53 0.80 -10.46
C TYR A 39 3.98 1.80 -11.53
N THR A 40 3.30 2.94 -11.65
CA THR A 40 3.75 4.03 -12.53
C THR A 40 5.09 4.62 -12.06
N HIS A 41 5.29 4.76 -10.74
CA HIS A 41 6.56 5.21 -10.17
C HIS A 41 7.71 4.23 -10.46
N ILE A 42 7.49 2.93 -10.31
CA ILE A 42 8.47 1.88 -10.62
C ILE A 42 8.76 1.84 -12.12
N ALA A 43 7.73 1.91 -12.97
CA ALA A 43 7.88 1.93 -14.42
C ALA A 43 8.74 3.13 -14.88
N ARG A 44 8.50 4.31 -14.30
CA ARG A 44 9.36 5.50 -14.49
C ARG A 44 10.80 5.20 -14.08
N GLY A 45 10.98 4.55 -12.93
CA GLY A 45 12.29 4.18 -12.41
C GLY A 45 13.08 3.27 -13.32
N LEU A 46 12.42 2.26 -13.90
CA LEU A 46 13.03 1.35 -14.87
C LEU A 46 13.33 2.07 -16.20
N TYR A 47 12.37 2.83 -16.72
CA TYR A 47 12.49 3.47 -18.02
C TYR A 47 13.63 4.51 -18.08
N TYR A 48 13.79 5.30 -17.01
CA TYR A 48 14.84 6.34 -16.94
C TYR A 48 16.10 5.92 -16.18
N GLY A 49 16.29 4.62 -15.92
CA GLY A 49 17.51 4.13 -15.27
C GLY A 49 17.71 4.62 -13.83
N LEU A 50 16.63 4.95 -13.10
CA LEU A 50 16.73 5.48 -11.74
C LEU A 50 17.26 4.44 -10.73
N TYR A 51 17.18 3.16 -11.07
CA TYR A 51 17.75 2.06 -10.28
C TYR A 51 19.28 2.11 -10.16
N LEU A 52 19.95 2.98 -10.94
CA LEU A 52 21.39 3.21 -10.83
C LEU A 52 21.76 3.88 -9.49
N ASN A 53 20.88 4.70 -8.92
CA ASN A 53 21.00 5.11 -7.51
C ASN A 53 20.48 3.95 -6.63
N LYS A 54 21.41 3.08 -6.24
CA LYS A 54 21.10 1.81 -5.57
C LYS A 54 20.45 2.00 -4.20
N GLU A 55 20.87 3.01 -3.44
CA GLU A 55 20.32 3.27 -2.10
C GLU A 55 18.86 3.69 -2.14
N VAL A 56 18.52 4.62 -3.06
CA VAL A 56 17.14 5.03 -3.31
C VAL A 56 16.33 3.86 -3.85
N TRP A 57 16.88 3.10 -4.80
CA TRP A 57 16.17 1.95 -5.36
C TRP A 57 15.86 0.88 -4.33
N LEU A 58 16.84 0.47 -3.52
CA LEU A 58 16.67 -0.55 -2.49
C LEU A 58 15.67 -0.10 -1.41
N SER A 59 15.74 1.15 -0.95
CA SER A 59 14.73 1.70 -0.03
C SER A 59 13.32 1.73 -0.66
N GLY A 60 13.22 2.03 -1.96
CA GLY A 60 11.97 1.94 -2.72
C GLY A 60 11.41 0.51 -2.82
N THR A 61 12.27 -0.49 -3.02
CA THR A 61 11.85 -1.90 -3.01
C THR A 61 11.37 -2.35 -1.64
N ALA A 62 12.00 -1.89 -0.55
CA ALA A 62 11.56 -2.17 0.81
C ALA A 62 10.18 -1.55 1.08
N LEU A 63 9.95 -0.31 0.64
CA LEU A 63 8.63 0.35 0.70
C LEU A 63 7.55 -0.45 -0.04
N LEU A 64 7.85 -0.96 -1.24
CA LEU A 64 6.92 -1.80 -1.99
C LEU A 64 6.52 -3.06 -1.22
N VAL A 65 7.50 -3.78 -0.64
CA VAL A 65 7.23 -5.02 0.12
C VAL A 65 6.32 -4.74 1.33
N ILE A 66 6.59 -3.66 2.06
CA ILE A 66 5.78 -3.29 3.23
C ILE A 66 4.39 -2.82 2.81
N LEU A 67 4.26 -2.08 1.71
CA LEU A 67 2.97 -1.69 1.16
C LEU A 67 2.14 -2.92 0.74
N MET A 68 2.76 -3.90 0.07
CA MET A 68 2.11 -5.16 -0.31
C MET A 68 1.62 -5.93 0.93
N ALA A 69 2.45 -6.04 1.96
CA ALA A 69 2.06 -6.67 3.23
C ALA A 69 0.90 -5.91 3.91
N THR A 70 0.97 -4.58 3.94
CA THR A 70 -0.06 -3.72 4.53
C THR A 70 -1.40 -3.91 3.84
N ALA A 71 -1.42 -3.86 2.51
CA ALA A 71 -2.63 -4.03 1.71
C ALA A 71 -3.21 -5.43 1.84
N PHE A 72 -2.36 -6.46 1.83
CA PHE A 72 -2.79 -7.84 2.06
C PHE A 72 -3.46 -8.00 3.43
N PHE A 73 -2.84 -7.54 4.51
CA PHE A 73 -3.45 -7.64 5.84
C PHE A 73 -4.76 -6.86 5.94
N GLY A 74 -4.85 -5.69 5.30
CA GLY A 74 -6.07 -4.88 5.22
C GLY A 74 -7.21 -5.60 4.51
N TYR A 75 -6.89 -6.27 3.38
CA TYR A 75 -7.86 -7.03 2.60
C TYR A 75 -8.47 -8.21 3.37
N VAL A 76 -7.77 -8.74 4.38
CA VAL A 76 -8.28 -9.83 5.22
C VAL A 76 -9.30 -9.35 6.26
N LEU A 77 -9.23 -8.08 6.69
CA LEU A 77 -9.99 -7.56 7.83
C LEU A 77 -11.52 -7.61 7.70
N PRO A 78 -12.13 -7.39 6.51
CA PRO A 78 -13.58 -7.52 6.35
C PRO A 78 -14.10 -8.94 6.56
N TRP A 79 -13.21 -9.95 6.53
CA TRP A 79 -13.53 -11.36 6.73
C TRP A 79 -14.61 -11.91 5.78
N GLY A 80 -14.63 -11.43 4.53
CA GLY A 80 -15.43 -12.00 3.46
C GLY A 80 -14.85 -13.32 2.92
N GLN A 81 -15.57 -13.97 2.01
CA GLN A 81 -15.10 -15.24 1.40
C GLN A 81 -13.74 -15.08 0.71
N MET A 82 -13.58 -14.08 -0.14
CA MET A 82 -12.30 -13.82 -0.82
C MET A 82 -11.19 -13.46 0.16
N SER A 83 -11.49 -12.68 1.21
CA SER A 83 -10.55 -12.35 2.28
C SER A 83 -10.01 -13.61 2.97
N PHE A 84 -10.89 -14.52 3.39
CA PHE A 84 -10.52 -15.75 4.09
C PHE A 84 -9.69 -16.68 3.20
N TRP A 85 -10.13 -16.91 1.95
CA TRP A 85 -9.43 -17.80 1.03
C TRP A 85 -8.11 -17.21 0.54
N ALA A 86 -8.03 -15.90 0.29
CA ALA A 86 -6.78 -15.23 -0.01
C ALA A 86 -5.80 -15.37 1.15
N ALA A 87 -6.25 -15.14 2.39
CA ALA A 87 -5.41 -15.34 3.57
C ALA A 87 -4.88 -16.78 3.63
N THR A 88 -5.76 -17.76 3.41
CA THR A 88 -5.42 -19.19 3.47
C THR A 88 -4.40 -19.57 2.41
N VAL A 89 -4.65 -19.23 1.15
CA VAL A 89 -3.79 -19.62 0.02
C VAL A 89 -2.44 -18.92 0.08
N ILE A 90 -2.43 -17.60 0.32
CA ILE A 90 -1.19 -16.81 0.30
C ILE A 90 -0.27 -17.19 1.47
N THR A 91 -0.81 -17.29 2.68
CA THR A 91 0.04 -17.64 3.83
C THR A 91 0.49 -19.10 3.82
N ASN A 92 -0.26 -20.00 3.19
CA ASN A 92 0.18 -21.38 2.97
C ASN A 92 1.42 -21.49 2.09
N LEU A 93 1.78 -20.47 1.30
CA LEU A 93 3.06 -20.49 0.56
C LEU A 93 4.27 -20.60 1.49
N LEU A 94 4.16 -20.20 2.76
CA LEU A 94 5.21 -20.38 3.76
C LEU A 94 5.52 -21.86 4.04
N THR A 95 4.56 -22.76 3.83
CA THR A 95 4.77 -24.21 4.01
C THR A 95 5.81 -24.78 3.04
N ALA A 96 6.09 -24.09 1.93
CA ALA A 96 7.11 -24.48 0.97
C ALA A 96 8.55 -24.25 1.47
N ILE A 97 8.75 -23.53 2.59
CA ILE A 97 10.08 -23.32 3.17
C ILE A 97 10.58 -24.64 3.79
N PRO A 98 11.73 -25.18 3.35
CA PRO A 98 12.27 -26.44 3.89
C PRO A 98 12.49 -26.37 5.40
N TYR A 99 12.13 -27.45 6.10
CA TYR A 99 12.28 -27.65 7.55
C TYR A 99 11.44 -26.72 8.46
N LEU A 100 11.24 -25.45 8.09
CA LEU A 100 10.59 -24.44 8.92
C LEU A 100 9.16 -24.09 8.51
N GLY A 101 8.71 -24.48 7.31
CA GLY A 101 7.48 -23.95 6.72
C GLY A 101 6.21 -24.18 7.55
N ILE A 102 6.01 -25.38 8.08
CA ILE A 102 4.85 -25.71 8.93
C ILE A 102 4.89 -24.89 10.23
N THR A 103 6.06 -24.79 10.85
CA THR A 103 6.26 -24.03 12.09
C THR A 103 5.99 -22.54 11.88
N LEU A 104 6.48 -21.96 10.78
CA LEU A 104 6.24 -20.56 10.43
C LEU A 104 4.76 -20.27 10.15
N THR A 105 4.09 -21.18 9.45
CA THR A 105 2.67 -21.03 9.09
C THR A 105 1.78 -21.07 10.33
N THR A 106 1.96 -22.09 11.19
CA THR A 106 1.20 -22.22 12.44
C THR A 106 1.53 -21.10 13.43
N TRP A 107 2.78 -20.64 13.47
CA TRP A 107 3.17 -19.46 14.25
C TRP A 107 2.46 -18.20 13.76
N LEU A 108 2.45 -17.94 12.45
CA LEU A 108 1.80 -16.77 11.87
C LEU A 108 0.30 -16.77 12.17
N TRP A 109 -0.38 -17.90 11.93
CA TRP A 109 -1.81 -18.05 12.18
C TRP A 109 -2.17 -17.98 13.67
N GLY A 110 -1.27 -18.40 14.55
CA GLY A 110 -1.55 -18.56 15.97
C GLY A 110 -2.47 -19.76 16.25
N GLY A 111 -2.41 -20.79 15.39
CA GLY A 111 -3.25 -21.98 15.43
C GLY A 111 -3.02 -22.90 14.22
N PHE A 112 -3.86 -23.93 14.09
CA PHE A 112 -3.78 -24.91 12.98
C PHE A 112 -4.48 -24.45 11.70
N SER A 113 -5.25 -23.37 11.77
CA SER A 113 -5.95 -22.76 10.65
C SER A 113 -6.13 -21.26 10.88
N ILE A 114 -6.53 -20.56 9.83
CA ILE A 114 -6.88 -19.14 9.91
C ILE A 114 -8.15 -18.97 10.75
N ASN A 115 -8.04 -18.23 11.84
CA ASN A 115 -9.11 -18.05 12.83
C ASN A 115 -8.93 -16.71 13.61
N ASP A 116 -9.66 -16.53 14.72
CA ASP A 116 -9.63 -15.36 15.60
C ASP A 116 -8.23 -14.82 15.94
N PRO A 117 -7.23 -15.66 16.33
CA PRO A 117 -5.89 -15.18 16.60
C PRO A 117 -5.22 -14.55 15.38
N THR A 118 -5.46 -15.11 14.19
CA THR A 118 -4.92 -14.60 12.91
C THR A 118 -5.48 -13.22 12.61
N LEU A 119 -6.81 -13.07 12.66
CA LEU A 119 -7.48 -11.80 12.35
C LEU A 119 -7.04 -10.69 13.31
N THR A 120 -6.91 -10.99 14.60
CA THR A 120 -6.47 -9.99 15.59
C THR A 120 -5.04 -9.51 15.35
N ARG A 121 -4.14 -10.41 14.96
CA ARG A 121 -2.76 -10.03 14.61
C ARG A 121 -2.69 -9.26 13.31
N PHE A 122 -3.46 -9.67 12.30
CA PHE A 122 -3.49 -8.97 11.01
C PHE A 122 -4.04 -7.56 11.15
N PHE A 123 -5.04 -7.35 12.01
CA PHE A 123 -5.51 -6.01 12.37
C PHE A 123 -4.39 -5.16 12.97
N ALA A 124 -3.66 -5.68 13.97
CA ALA A 124 -2.56 -4.95 14.60
C ALA A 124 -1.42 -4.65 13.60
N LEU A 125 -1.06 -5.61 12.75
CA LEU A 125 -0.05 -5.44 11.70
C LEU A 125 -0.49 -4.40 10.66
N HIS A 126 -1.69 -4.53 10.12
CA HIS A 126 -2.24 -3.56 9.17
C HIS A 126 -2.29 -2.15 9.76
N PHE A 127 -2.53 -2.01 11.06
CA PHE A 127 -2.54 -0.72 11.74
C PHE A 127 -1.13 -0.11 11.88
N ILE A 128 -0.11 -0.90 12.27
CA ILE A 128 1.23 -0.36 12.55
C ILE A 128 2.07 -0.14 11.28
N LEU A 129 1.93 -0.99 10.26
CA LEU A 129 2.77 -0.93 9.06
C LEU A 129 2.68 0.40 8.28
N PRO A 130 1.53 1.08 8.14
CA PRO A 130 1.45 2.41 7.54
C PRO A 130 2.38 3.45 8.21
N PHE A 131 2.55 3.40 9.53
CA PHE A 131 3.48 4.29 10.24
C PHE A 131 4.94 3.97 9.89
N ILE A 132 5.26 2.69 9.67
CA ILE A 132 6.57 2.27 9.17
C ILE A 132 6.78 2.77 7.74
N ILE A 133 5.75 2.73 6.88
CA ILE A 133 5.81 3.29 5.52
C ILE A 133 6.13 4.79 5.56
N ILE A 134 5.51 5.56 6.46
CA ILE A 134 5.80 7.01 6.61
C ILE A 134 7.28 7.23 6.98
N SER A 135 7.78 6.47 7.96
CA SER A 135 9.18 6.56 8.39
C SER A 135 10.15 6.19 7.26
N LEU A 136 9.90 5.10 6.54
CA LEU A 136 10.75 4.66 5.43
C LEU A 136 10.64 5.58 4.21
N SER A 137 9.49 6.21 3.97
CA SER A 137 9.34 7.21 2.92
C SER A 137 10.21 8.43 3.20
N SER A 138 10.32 8.84 4.47
CA SER A 138 11.22 9.91 4.87
C SER A 138 12.69 9.54 4.62
N VAL A 139 13.09 8.31 4.96
CA VAL A 139 14.43 7.78 4.67
C VAL A 139 14.70 7.75 3.16
N HIS A 140 13.74 7.25 2.38
CA HIS A 140 13.84 7.18 0.91
C HIS A 140 14.05 8.57 0.28
N ILE A 141 13.34 9.60 0.78
CA ILE A 141 13.51 10.99 0.32
C ILE A 141 14.88 11.56 0.74
N ILE A 142 15.35 11.26 1.96
CA ILE A 142 16.69 11.68 2.41
C ILE A 142 17.78 11.07 1.51
N LEU A 143 17.66 9.79 1.16
CA LEU A 143 18.56 9.12 0.22
C LEU A 143 18.47 9.71 -1.19
N LEU A 144 17.28 10.16 -1.62
CA LEU A 144 17.13 10.85 -2.90
C LEU A 144 17.81 12.22 -2.87
N HIS A 145 17.74 12.94 -1.75
CA HIS A 145 18.34 14.27 -1.62
C HIS A 145 19.86 14.27 -1.54
N SER A 146 20.52 13.13 -1.29
CA SER A 146 21.98 13.06 -1.29
C SER A 146 22.59 13.21 -2.69
N GLU A 147 21.92 12.70 -3.72
CA GLU A 147 22.36 12.81 -5.13
C GLU A 147 21.50 13.78 -5.96
N GLY A 148 20.25 13.99 -5.54
CA GLY A 148 19.26 14.76 -6.28
C GLY A 148 18.46 13.91 -7.28
N SER A 149 17.46 14.54 -7.90
CA SER A 149 16.62 13.86 -8.89
C SER A 149 17.32 13.72 -10.24
N ASN A 150 17.15 12.56 -10.88
CA ASN A 150 17.50 12.38 -12.28
C ASN A 150 16.49 13.07 -13.22
N ASN A 151 16.82 13.17 -14.51
CA ASN A 151 16.00 13.80 -15.53
C ASN A 151 15.80 12.85 -16.75
N PRO A 152 14.82 13.14 -17.64
CA PRO A 152 14.51 12.27 -18.77
C PRO A 152 15.66 12.02 -19.76
N LEU A 153 16.63 12.93 -19.84
CA LEU A 153 17.79 12.79 -20.74
C LEU A 153 18.90 11.92 -20.14
N GLY A 154 18.87 11.66 -18.83
CA GLY A 154 19.90 10.89 -18.13
C GLY A 154 21.27 11.59 -18.08
N THR A 155 21.33 12.90 -18.34
CA THR A 155 22.55 13.72 -18.32
C THR A 155 22.68 14.50 -17.01
N ASN A 156 23.83 15.13 -16.75
CA ASN A 156 23.98 15.98 -15.56
C ASN A 156 23.03 17.20 -15.64
N SER A 157 22.14 17.35 -14.66
CA SER A 157 21.18 18.45 -14.56
C SER A 157 21.69 19.70 -13.85
N ASP A 158 22.89 19.66 -13.24
CA ASP A 158 23.45 20.79 -12.46
C ASP A 158 23.54 22.10 -13.24
N ILE A 159 23.67 22.02 -14.56
CA ILE A 159 23.78 23.17 -15.46
C ILE A 159 22.47 23.96 -15.62
N ASP A 160 21.32 23.38 -15.26
CA ASP A 160 19.99 23.97 -15.46
C ASP A 160 18.99 23.58 -14.34
N LYS A 161 19.45 23.67 -13.08
CA LYS A 161 18.58 23.46 -11.92
C LYS A 161 17.68 24.67 -11.69
N ILE A 162 16.41 24.40 -11.43
CA ILE A 162 15.41 25.38 -10.99
C ILE A 162 15.00 25.12 -9.54
N PRO A 163 14.56 26.14 -8.79
CA PRO A 163 14.04 25.91 -7.44
C PRO A 163 12.77 25.06 -7.47
N PHE A 164 12.53 24.26 -6.43
CA PHE A 164 11.34 23.42 -6.33
C PHE A 164 10.04 24.25 -6.35
N HIS A 165 10.01 25.35 -5.59
CA HIS A 165 8.91 26.31 -5.61
C HIS A 165 9.26 27.50 -6.52
N PRO A 166 8.33 27.97 -7.39
CA PRO A 166 6.94 27.52 -7.56
C PRO A 166 6.75 26.36 -8.54
N TYR A 167 7.79 26.02 -9.32
CA TYR A 167 7.69 25.19 -10.51
C TYR A 167 7.12 23.78 -10.24
N HIS A 168 7.79 23.00 -9.40
CA HIS A 168 7.36 21.65 -9.08
C HIS A 168 6.18 21.65 -8.12
N SER A 169 6.08 22.63 -7.20
CA SER A 169 4.92 22.75 -6.30
C SER A 169 3.59 22.90 -7.05
N TYR A 170 3.52 23.73 -8.09
CA TYR A 170 2.29 23.88 -8.88
C TYR A 170 2.02 22.69 -9.78
N LYS A 171 3.06 22.07 -10.35
CA LYS A 171 2.92 20.83 -11.12
C LYS A 171 2.35 19.69 -10.25
N ASP A 172 2.85 19.56 -9.02
CA ASP A 172 2.39 18.53 -8.09
C ASP A 172 0.96 18.81 -7.62
N MET A 173 0.59 20.08 -7.39
CA MET A 173 -0.79 20.47 -7.07
C MET A 173 -1.77 20.10 -8.20
N LEU A 174 -1.39 20.31 -9.45
CA LEU A 174 -2.20 19.88 -10.60
C LEU A 174 -2.38 18.35 -10.62
N MET A 175 -1.30 17.60 -10.35
CA MET A 175 -1.37 16.15 -10.30
C MET A 175 -2.27 15.66 -9.15
N ILE A 176 -2.12 16.22 -7.94
CA ILE A 176 -2.95 15.88 -6.78
C ILE A 176 -4.43 16.17 -7.06
N THR A 177 -4.74 17.35 -7.61
CA THR A 177 -6.14 17.71 -7.93
C THR A 177 -6.74 16.75 -8.96
N SER A 178 -6.00 16.37 -10.00
CA SER A 178 -6.47 15.37 -10.99
C SER A 178 -6.67 13.95 -10.40
N MET A 179 -5.83 13.53 -9.45
CA MET A 179 -6.01 12.25 -8.76
C MET A 179 -7.21 12.28 -7.81
N ILE A 180 -7.44 13.39 -7.10
CA ILE A 180 -8.60 13.57 -6.23
C ILE A 180 -9.89 13.58 -7.07
N THR A 181 -9.92 14.26 -8.22
CA THR A 181 -11.11 14.24 -9.08
C THR A 181 -11.40 12.84 -9.59
N LEU A 182 -10.38 12.07 -10.00
CA LEU A 182 -10.55 10.66 -10.38
C LEU A 182 -11.10 9.82 -9.23
N LEU A 183 -10.53 9.94 -8.03
CA LEU A 183 -11.02 9.26 -6.82
C LEU A 183 -12.50 9.57 -6.56
N LEU A 184 -12.89 10.84 -6.63
CA LEU A 184 -14.27 11.27 -6.39
C LEU A 184 -15.23 10.79 -7.48
N ILE A 185 -14.80 10.73 -8.74
CA ILE A 185 -15.58 10.16 -9.85
C ILE A 185 -15.86 8.67 -9.56
N ILE A 186 -14.84 7.88 -9.24
CA ILE A 186 -15.00 6.45 -8.96
C ILE A 186 -15.89 6.25 -7.73
N LEU A 187 -15.64 6.99 -6.64
CA LEU A 187 -16.44 6.93 -5.42
C LEU A 187 -17.92 7.22 -5.68
N SER A 188 -18.22 8.21 -6.53
CA SER A 188 -19.60 8.68 -6.75
C SER A 188 -20.38 7.81 -7.74
N PHE A 189 -19.73 7.32 -8.79
CA PHE A 189 -20.41 6.66 -9.91
C PHE A 189 -20.20 5.14 -9.95
N SER A 190 -19.06 4.64 -9.48
CA SER A 190 -18.69 3.22 -9.58
C SER A 190 -17.84 2.73 -8.40
N PRO A 191 -18.31 2.86 -7.15
CA PRO A 191 -17.50 2.62 -5.95
C PRO A 191 -16.94 1.20 -5.85
N ASN A 192 -17.60 0.21 -6.46
CA ASN A 192 -17.16 -1.18 -6.46
C ASN A 192 -16.17 -1.53 -7.59
N LEU A 193 -15.81 -0.58 -8.47
CA LEU A 193 -14.94 -0.86 -9.61
C LEU A 193 -13.52 -1.28 -9.20
N LEU A 194 -13.01 -0.69 -8.12
CA LEU A 194 -11.64 -0.88 -7.62
C LEU A 194 -11.60 -1.49 -6.20
N ASN A 195 -12.71 -2.11 -5.77
CA ASN A 195 -12.85 -2.77 -4.47
C ASN A 195 -12.38 -4.24 -4.50
#